data_AF-A0A085WEM7-F1
#
_entry.id   AF-A0A085WEM7-F1
#
_cell.length_a   1.000
_cell.length_b   1.000
_cell.length_c   1.000
_cell.angle_alpha   90.00
_cell.angle_beta   90.00
_cell.angle_gamma   90.00
#
_symmetry.space_group_name_H-M   'P 1'
#
loop_
_entity.id
_entity.type
_entity.pdbx_description
1 polymer ?
#
loop_
_entity_poly.entity_id
_entity_poly.type
_entity_poly.pdbx_seq_one_letter_code
_entity_poly.pdbx_strand_id
1 'polypeptide(L)'
;MCQVAVLAALTTLACGGDEPRSDSCSAGENMTNPRLVAGLEPAPGGSLMRITWDRGTDLGAELSSDYFAQAQLAGETAEEVRALIPSVTLTGERELTVRFRTLGPYLENHQNALDFTLVFPDRRKFVSCEHAGMDDAYMLKVHLQFDAQKQLERAELAEHVSFGDL
;
A
#
# COMPACT_ATOMS: atom_id res chain seq x y z
N MET A 1 -67.34 -12.88 -4.76
CA MET A 1 -67.50 -14.01 -3.83
C MET A 1 -67.54 -15.30 -4.64
N CYS A 2 -66.45 -16.08 -4.60
CA CYS A 2 -66.47 -17.52 -4.81
C CYS A 2 -65.31 -18.07 -3.96
N GLN A 3 -65.59 -19.12 -3.20
CA GLN A 3 -64.79 -19.60 -2.09
C GLN A 3 -64.24 -21.00 -2.43
N VAL A 4 -63.07 -21.30 -1.85
CA VAL A 4 -62.43 -22.61 -1.63
C VAL A 4 -61.55 -23.21 -2.75
N ALA A 5 -60.25 -22.88 -2.61
CA ALA A 5 -59.06 -23.73 -2.51
C ALA A 5 -58.97 -25.08 -3.26
N VAL A 6 -57.94 -25.19 -4.11
CA VAL A 6 -57.17 -26.42 -4.30
C VAL A 6 -55.67 -26.05 -4.30
N LEU A 7 -54.92 -26.72 -3.42
CA LEU A 7 -53.45 -26.71 -3.35
C LEU A 7 -52.84 -27.04 -4.71
N ALA A 8 -51.93 -26.19 -5.21
CA ALA A 8 -50.94 -26.58 -6.20
C ALA A 8 -49.64 -25.80 -5.95
N ALA A 9 -48.61 -26.56 -5.57
CA ALA A 9 -47.20 -26.24 -5.39
C ALA A 9 -46.74 -24.79 -5.70
N LEU A 10 -46.33 -24.08 -4.63
CA LEU A 10 -45.27 -23.08 -4.77
C LEU A 10 -43.96 -23.80 -5.12
N THR A 11 -43.70 -23.98 -6.42
CA THR A 11 -42.32 -23.94 -6.90
C THR A 11 -41.93 -22.46 -6.89
N THR A 12 -41.46 -21.97 -5.74
CA THR A 12 -40.58 -20.81 -5.73
C THR A 12 -39.44 -21.15 -6.66
N LEU A 13 -39.33 -20.44 -7.80
CA LEU A 13 -38.07 -20.39 -8.52
C LEU A 13 -37.05 -19.93 -7.47
N ALA A 14 -36.19 -20.85 -7.03
CA ALA A 14 -34.93 -20.48 -6.45
C ALA A 14 -34.18 -19.79 -7.60
N CYS A 15 -34.32 -18.47 -7.69
CA CYS A 15 -33.29 -17.67 -8.31
C CYS A 15 -32.03 -18.04 -7.53
N GLY A 16 -31.19 -18.88 -8.12
CA GLY A 16 -29.79 -19.01 -7.73
C GLY A 16 -29.16 -17.65 -7.96
N GLY A 17 -29.40 -16.73 -7.03
CA GLY A 17 -28.51 -15.60 -6.84
C GLY A 17 -27.28 -16.22 -6.22
N ASP A 18 -26.23 -16.39 -7.02
CA ASP A 18 -24.89 -16.30 -6.44
C ASP A 18 -24.90 -15.01 -5.62
N GLU A 19 -24.89 -15.14 -4.29
CA GLU A 19 -24.56 -13.98 -3.46
C GLU A 19 -23.26 -13.41 -4.01
N PRO A 20 -23.11 -12.08 -4.13
CA PRO A 20 -21.85 -11.50 -4.53
C PRO A 20 -20.79 -12.08 -3.62
N ARG A 21 -19.89 -12.89 -4.18
CA ARG A 21 -18.86 -13.56 -3.40
C ARG A 21 -18.09 -12.46 -2.70
N SER A 22 -18.22 -12.36 -1.39
CA SER A 22 -17.72 -11.21 -0.64
C SER A 22 -16.20 -11.16 -0.82
N ASP A 23 -15.71 -10.10 -1.44
CA ASP A 23 -14.28 -9.85 -1.46
C ASP A 23 -13.83 -9.56 -0.03
N SER A 24 -13.17 -10.55 0.56
CA SER A 24 -12.60 -10.44 1.89
C SER A 24 -11.17 -9.91 1.84
N CYS A 25 -10.47 -9.99 0.69
CA CYS A 25 -9.05 -9.59 0.61
C CYS A 25 -8.84 -8.09 0.79
N SER A 26 -9.81 -7.28 0.36
CA SER A 26 -9.80 -5.83 0.54
C SER A 26 -10.16 -5.37 1.96
N ALA A 27 -10.47 -6.29 2.89
CA ALA A 27 -10.84 -5.94 4.25
C ALA A 27 -9.64 -5.36 5.03
N GLY A 28 -9.77 -4.10 5.41
CA GLY A 28 -8.85 -3.38 6.28
C GLY A 28 -7.57 -2.87 5.62
N GLU A 29 -6.86 -1.99 6.33
CA GLU A 29 -5.61 -1.34 5.93
C GLU A 29 -4.39 -2.23 6.21
N ASN A 30 -3.33 -2.22 5.39
CA ASN A 30 -2.09 -2.95 5.76
C ASN A 30 -1.37 -2.25 6.89
N MET A 31 -1.44 -0.92 6.87
CA MET A 31 -0.68 -0.05 7.75
C MET A 31 -1.56 1.11 8.19
N THR A 32 -1.55 1.39 9.49
CA THR A 32 -2.19 2.59 10.01
C THR A 32 -1.11 3.60 10.38
N ASN A 33 -1.40 4.89 10.18
CA ASN A 33 -0.55 5.99 10.61
C ASN A 33 0.94 5.87 10.19
N PRO A 34 1.23 5.68 8.89
CA PRO A 34 2.61 5.63 8.40
C PRO A 34 3.29 6.98 8.61
N ARG A 35 4.52 6.95 9.11
CA ARG A 35 5.27 8.14 9.53
C ARG A 35 6.77 7.90 9.45
N LEU A 36 7.55 8.96 9.47
CA LEU A 36 8.99 8.84 9.61
C LEU A 36 9.38 8.60 11.08
N VAL A 37 10.40 7.78 11.31
CA VAL A 37 11.01 7.59 12.64
C VAL A 37 11.76 8.86 13.06
N ALA A 38 12.44 9.47 12.10
CA ALA A 38 13.18 10.73 12.22
C ALA A 38 13.23 11.42 10.85
N GLY A 39 13.94 12.55 10.74
CA GLY A 39 14.25 13.13 9.43
C GLY A 39 15.21 12.25 8.61
N LEU A 40 15.79 12.82 7.56
CA LEU A 40 16.84 12.13 6.81
C LEU A 40 18.13 12.03 7.62
N GLU A 41 18.62 10.81 7.77
CA GLU A 41 19.86 10.52 8.48
C GLU A 41 21.02 10.46 7.49
N PRO A 42 22.17 11.11 7.77
CA PRO A 42 23.34 11.00 6.92
C PRO A 42 23.84 9.56 6.84
N ALA A 43 24.22 9.12 5.64
CA ALA A 43 24.82 7.81 5.43
C ALA A 43 25.92 7.85 4.37
N PRO A 44 26.85 6.87 4.34
CA PRO A 44 27.89 6.83 3.32
C PRO A 44 27.31 6.89 1.89
N GLY A 45 27.66 7.93 1.13
CA GLY A 45 27.20 8.12 -0.24
C GLY A 45 25.75 8.64 -0.39
N GLY A 46 25.12 9.13 0.67
CA GLY A 46 23.79 9.74 0.59
C GLY A 46 23.10 9.87 1.95
N SER A 47 21.84 9.41 2.03
CA SER A 47 21.03 9.51 3.24
C SER A 47 20.12 8.29 3.41
N LEU A 48 19.58 8.12 4.62
CA LEU A 48 18.60 7.10 4.96
C LEU A 48 17.34 7.77 5.46
N MET A 49 16.20 7.17 5.12
CA MET A 49 14.91 7.51 5.69
C MET A 49 14.30 6.24 6.26
N ARG A 50 13.82 6.32 7.49
CA ARG A 50 13.13 5.22 8.15
C ARG A 50 11.65 5.54 8.27
N ILE A 51 10.83 4.70 7.66
CA ILE A 51 9.37 4.76 7.71
C ILE A 51 8.91 3.70 8.71
N THR A 52 8.03 4.07 9.63
CA THR A 52 7.35 3.14 10.54
C THR A 52 5.84 3.35 10.50
N TRP A 53 5.09 2.35 10.93
CA TRP A 53 3.63 2.38 10.96
C TRP A 53 3.09 1.55 12.11
N ASP A 54 1.84 1.84 12.49
CA ASP A 54 1.10 1.04 13.44
C ASP A 54 0.41 -0.12 12.69
N ARG A 55 0.02 -1.18 13.42
CA ARG A 55 -0.60 -2.37 12.79
C ARG A 55 -1.86 -1.95 12.02
N GLY A 56 -2.06 -2.56 10.86
CA GLY A 56 -3.27 -2.41 10.05
C GLY A 56 -4.54 -2.87 10.76
N THR A 57 -5.65 -2.93 10.00
CA THR A 57 -6.96 -3.40 10.49
C THR A 57 -7.39 -4.66 9.75
N ASP A 58 -8.35 -5.40 10.33
CA ASP A 58 -8.93 -6.61 9.76
C ASP A 58 -7.86 -7.57 9.20
N LEU A 59 -7.94 -7.98 7.92
CA LEU A 59 -6.94 -8.87 7.33
C LEU A 59 -5.56 -8.22 7.19
N GLY A 60 -5.51 -6.91 6.98
CA GLY A 60 -4.24 -6.18 6.92
C GLY A 60 -3.48 -6.23 8.26
N ALA A 61 -4.17 -6.44 9.38
CA ALA A 61 -3.55 -6.63 10.69
C ALA A 61 -2.81 -7.97 10.84
N GLU A 62 -3.17 -8.98 10.03
CA GLU A 62 -2.61 -10.33 10.05
C GLU A 62 -1.37 -10.48 9.18
N LEU A 63 -1.02 -9.46 8.39
CA LEU A 63 0.13 -9.50 7.49
C LEU A 63 1.45 -9.62 8.26
N SER A 64 2.26 -10.58 7.85
CA SER A 64 3.56 -10.86 8.45
C SER A 64 4.66 -9.92 7.94
N SER A 65 5.81 -9.92 8.62
CA SER A 65 6.99 -9.20 8.15
C SER A 65 7.42 -9.61 6.74
N ASP A 66 7.19 -10.86 6.31
CA ASP A 66 7.54 -11.33 4.97
C ASP A 66 6.76 -10.60 3.87
N TYR A 67 5.53 -10.15 4.16
CA TYR A 67 4.75 -9.30 3.26
C TYR A 67 5.44 -7.95 3.04
N PHE A 68 5.78 -7.27 4.14
CA PHE A 68 6.39 -5.95 4.10
C PHE A 68 7.85 -5.99 3.61
N ALA A 69 8.54 -7.11 3.77
CA ALA A 69 9.90 -7.32 3.24
C ALA A 69 9.97 -7.32 1.70
N GLN A 70 8.83 -7.50 1.02
CA GLN A 70 8.75 -7.45 -0.44
C GLN A 70 8.40 -6.05 -1.00
N ALA A 71 8.41 -5.02 -0.14
CA ALA A 71 8.21 -3.64 -0.58
C ALA A 71 9.26 -3.23 -1.63
N GLN A 72 8.80 -2.64 -2.73
CA GLN A 72 9.64 -2.18 -3.83
C GLN A 72 9.13 -0.87 -4.41
N LEU A 73 9.97 -0.15 -5.17
CA LEU A 73 9.51 1.03 -5.90
C LEU A 73 8.52 0.65 -6.98
N ALA A 74 7.51 1.49 -7.16
CA ALA A 74 6.51 1.32 -8.21
C ALA A 74 7.13 1.37 -9.61
N GLY A 75 6.58 0.58 -10.54
CA GLY A 75 7.08 0.43 -11.90
C GLY A 75 7.02 1.75 -12.69
N GLU A 76 6.05 2.58 -12.37
CA GLU A 76 5.78 3.91 -12.89
C GLU A 76 6.65 5.02 -12.26
N THR A 77 7.45 4.70 -11.24
CA THR A 77 8.39 5.66 -10.65
C THR A 77 9.38 6.15 -11.73
N ALA A 78 9.52 7.46 -11.87
CA ALA A 78 10.42 8.08 -12.83
C ALA A 78 11.86 7.54 -12.69
N GLU A 79 12.55 7.34 -13.82
CA GLU A 79 13.88 6.70 -13.84
C GLU A 79 14.91 7.45 -12.98
N GLU A 80 14.89 8.78 -13.02
CA GLU A 80 15.76 9.63 -12.20
C GLU A 80 15.52 9.44 -10.69
N VAL A 81 14.26 9.32 -10.26
CA VAL A 81 13.90 9.05 -8.86
C VAL A 81 14.32 7.65 -8.46
N ARG A 82 14.09 6.66 -9.33
CA ARG A 82 14.53 5.28 -9.10
C ARG A 82 16.05 5.19 -8.96
N ALA A 83 16.80 5.93 -9.76
CA ALA A 83 18.27 5.97 -9.66
C ALA A 83 18.76 6.55 -8.33
N LEU A 84 17.99 7.43 -7.70
CA LEU A 84 18.28 8.00 -6.37
C LEU A 84 18.02 7.02 -5.24
N ILE A 85 17.13 6.03 -5.42
CA ILE A 85 16.70 5.11 -4.37
C ILE A 85 17.26 3.71 -4.67
N PRO A 86 18.53 3.43 -4.32
CA PRO A 86 19.15 2.13 -4.59
C PRO A 86 18.54 0.97 -3.82
N SER A 87 17.85 1.20 -2.71
CA SER A 87 17.27 0.12 -1.92
C SER A 87 16.12 0.58 -1.02
N VAL A 88 15.15 -0.31 -0.87
CA VAL A 88 14.09 -0.30 0.14
C VAL A 88 14.21 -1.63 0.89
N THR A 89 14.24 -1.61 2.21
CA THR A 89 14.48 -2.83 3.00
C THR A 89 13.73 -2.78 4.32
N LEU A 90 13.10 -3.89 4.70
CA LEU A 90 12.51 -4.04 6.02
C LEU A 90 13.62 -4.23 7.07
N THR A 91 13.71 -3.31 8.03
CA THR A 91 14.77 -3.30 9.07
C THR A 91 14.23 -3.59 10.48
N GLY A 92 12.91 -3.59 10.65
CA GLY A 92 12.21 -3.99 11.87
C GLY A 92 10.83 -4.56 11.56
N GLU A 93 10.06 -4.96 12.58
CA GLU A 93 8.73 -5.58 12.37
C GLU A 93 7.78 -4.70 11.54
N ARG A 94 7.82 -3.38 11.76
CA ARG A 94 7.04 -2.37 11.02
C ARG A 94 7.91 -1.16 10.72
N GLU A 95 9.10 -1.42 10.16
CA GLU A 95 10.04 -0.37 9.79
C GLU A 95 10.70 -0.68 8.44
N LEU A 96 10.49 0.22 7.46
CA LEU A 96 11.20 0.22 6.19
C LEU A 96 12.30 1.27 6.22
N THR A 97 13.52 0.86 5.85
CA THR A 97 14.61 1.79 5.55
C THR A 97 14.68 1.99 4.04
N VAL A 98 14.51 3.24 3.61
CA VAL A 98 14.74 3.70 2.24
C VAL A 98 16.11 4.37 2.20
N ARG A 99 17.01 3.86 1.35
CA ARG A 99 18.31 4.47 1.13
C ARG A 99 18.24 5.37 -0.07
N PHE A 100 18.79 6.57 0.07
CA PHE A 100 18.98 7.53 -1.00
C PHE A 100 20.46 7.69 -1.32
N ARG A 101 20.77 7.95 -2.59
CA ARG A 101 22.01 8.61 -3.00
C ARG A 101 21.95 10.10 -2.60
N THR A 102 23.01 10.85 -2.90
CA THR A 102 23.03 12.30 -2.68
C THR A 102 21.86 12.99 -3.41
N LEU A 103 20.95 13.60 -2.64
CA LEU A 103 19.75 14.25 -3.16
C LEU A 103 19.98 15.68 -3.68
N GLY A 104 21.04 16.36 -3.22
CA GLY A 104 21.29 17.78 -3.54
C GLY A 104 21.14 18.14 -5.03
N PRO A 105 21.87 17.46 -5.95
CA PRO A 105 21.78 17.74 -7.39
C PRO A 105 20.37 17.53 -7.98
N TYR A 106 19.62 16.57 -7.44
CA TYR A 106 18.24 16.35 -7.87
C TYR A 106 17.34 17.51 -7.40
N LEU A 107 17.43 17.89 -6.12
CA LEU A 107 16.59 18.93 -5.52
C LEU A 107 16.85 20.33 -6.08
N GLU A 108 17.99 20.57 -6.74
CA GLU A 108 18.25 21.82 -7.46
C GLU A 108 17.31 22.03 -8.66
N ASN A 109 16.88 20.94 -9.30
CA ASN A 109 16.06 20.99 -10.52
C ASN A 109 14.57 20.68 -10.28
N HIS A 110 14.21 20.20 -9.08
CA HIS A 110 12.89 19.62 -8.80
C HIS A 110 12.15 20.32 -7.65
N GLN A 111 12.27 21.66 -7.57
CA GLN A 111 11.49 22.49 -6.65
C GLN A 111 11.56 22.05 -5.16
N ASN A 112 12.68 21.47 -4.74
CA ASN A 112 12.85 20.92 -3.40
C ASN A 112 11.79 19.86 -3.03
N ALA A 113 11.25 19.10 -3.98
CA ALA A 113 10.30 18.03 -3.72
C ALA A 113 10.81 16.69 -4.26
N LEU A 114 10.39 15.59 -3.65
CA LEU A 114 10.64 14.24 -4.11
C LEU A 114 9.40 13.37 -3.85
N ASP A 115 8.86 12.81 -4.91
CA ASP A 115 7.71 11.91 -4.89
C ASP A 115 8.11 10.52 -5.35
N PHE A 116 7.69 9.50 -4.60
CA PHE A 116 7.79 8.11 -5.04
C PHE A 116 6.71 7.26 -4.40
N THR A 117 6.48 6.08 -4.97
CA THR A 117 5.51 5.11 -4.45
C THR A 117 6.21 3.80 -4.18
N LEU A 118 5.96 3.24 -2.99
CA LEU A 118 6.31 1.87 -2.66
C LEU A 118 5.10 0.99 -2.94
N VAL A 119 5.30 -0.15 -3.59
CA VAL A 119 4.27 -1.17 -3.81
C VAL A 119 4.59 -2.39 -2.97
N PHE A 120 3.54 -3.02 -2.48
CA PHE A 120 3.57 -4.26 -1.74
C PHE A 120 2.95 -5.36 -2.61
N PRO A 121 3.31 -6.63 -2.38
CA PRO A 121 2.71 -7.73 -3.12
C PRO A 121 1.22 -7.85 -2.81
N ASP A 122 0.54 -8.68 -3.62
CA ASP A 122 -0.82 -9.12 -3.34
C ASP A 122 -0.88 -9.87 -2.00
N ARG A 123 -1.84 -9.49 -1.14
CA ARG A 123 -2.13 -10.11 0.17
C ARG A 123 -2.41 -11.60 0.08
N ARG A 124 -3.00 -12.09 -1.02
CA ARG A 124 -3.36 -13.50 -1.23
C ARG A 124 -2.17 -14.45 -1.16
N LYS A 125 -0.95 -13.93 -1.31
CA LYS A 125 0.30 -14.70 -1.14
C LYS A 125 0.66 -14.94 0.33
N PHE A 126 -0.01 -14.28 1.27
CA PHE A 126 0.37 -14.23 2.69
C PHE A 126 -0.79 -14.50 3.65
N VAL A 127 -2.02 -14.13 3.27
CA VAL A 127 -3.23 -14.38 4.07
C VAL A 127 -4.27 -15.10 3.23
N SER A 128 -5.09 -15.91 3.90
CA SER A 128 -6.21 -16.60 3.25
C SER A 128 -7.40 -15.66 3.16
N CYS A 129 -7.79 -15.30 1.93
CA CYS A 129 -8.94 -14.46 1.65
C CYS A 129 -9.47 -14.80 0.25
N GLU A 130 -10.71 -14.39 -0.04
CA GLU A 130 -11.34 -14.53 -1.35
C GLU A 130 -11.49 -13.16 -2.01
N HIS A 131 -11.15 -13.03 -3.30
CA HIS A 131 -11.37 -11.84 -4.13
C HIS A 131 -11.84 -12.27 -5.52
N ALA A 132 -12.98 -11.75 -5.98
CA ALA A 132 -13.48 -12.00 -7.34
C ALA A 132 -12.81 -11.00 -8.30
N GLY A 133 -11.58 -11.26 -8.74
CA GLY A 133 -10.86 -10.33 -9.62
C GLY A 133 -9.37 -10.58 -9.76
N MET A 134 -8.67 -9.62 -10.38
CA MET A 134 -7.22 -9.60 -10.57
C MET A 134 -6.47 -9.27 -9.28
N ASP A 135 -5.13 -9.33 -9.33
CA ASP A 135 -4.24 -9.00 -8.22
C ASP A 135 -4.44 -7.55 -7.75
N ASP A 136 -4.63 -7.36 -6.44
CA ASP A 136 -4.65 -6.05 -5.81
C ASP A 136 -3.23 -5.45 -5.73
N ALA A 137 -3.14 -4.13 -5.91
CA ALA A 137 -1.91 -3.40 -5.67
C ALA A 137 -2.06 -2.49 -4.44
N TYR A 138 -1.35 -2.85 -3.38
CA TYR A 138 -1.24 -2.06 -2.17
C TYR A 138 -0.02 -1.14 -2.26
N MET A 139 -0.21 0.15 -1.98
CA MET A 139 0.79 1.17 -2.23
C MET A 139 0.95 2.10 -1.04
N LEU A 140 2.18 2.55 -0.79
CA LEU A 140 2.48 3.66 0.10
C LEU A 140 3.06 4.80 -0.74
N LYS A 141 2.27 5.86 -0.89
CA LYS A 141 2.70 7.10 -1.55
C LYS A 141 3.52 7.91 -0.55
N VAL A 142 4.69 8.37 -0.99
CA VAL A 142 5.61 9.17 -0.19
C VAL A 142 5.90 10.47 -0.92
N HIS A 143 5.55 11.58 -0.28
CA HIS A 143 5.90 12.94 -0.71
C HIS A 143 6.83 13.57 0.31
N LEU A 144 8.01 14.00 -0.13
CA LEU A 144 9.00 14.68 0.70
C LEU A 144 9.20 16.11 0.20
N GLN A 145 9.04 17.08 1.08
CA GLN A 145 9.29 18.49 0.82
C GLN A 145 10.52 18.95 1.61
N PHE A 146 11.41 19.65 0.93
CA PHE A 146 12.65 20.16 1.47
C PHE A 146 12.64 21.70 1.51
N ASP A 147 13.38 22.25 2.47
CA ASP A 147 13.58 23.69 2.58
C ASP A 147 14.66 24.21 1.60
N ALA A 148 14.93 25.52 1.64
CA ALA A 148 15.95 26.14 0.81
C ALA A 148 17.38 25.66 1.11
N GLN A 149 17.62 25.13 2.31
CA GLN A 149 18.88 24.52 2.76
C GLN A 149 18.93 23.02 2.46
N LYS A 150 17.97 22.50 1.69
CA LYS A 150 17.84 21.09 1.29
C LYS A 150 17.70 20.14 2.49
N GLN A 151 17.22 20.65 3.62
CA GLN A 151 16.82 19.83 4.75
C GLN A 151 15.36 19.41 4.59
N LEU A 152 15.03 18.21 5.06
CA LEU A 152 13.65 17.72 5.01
C LEU A 152 12.78 18.58 5.94
N GLU A 153 11.79 19.25 5.38
CA GLU A 153 10.85 20.12 6.10
C GLU A 153 9.54 19.38 6.41
N ARG A 154 9.05 18.60 5.44
CA ARG A 154 7.79 17.85 5.58
C ARG A 154 7.88 16.51 4.86
N ALA A 155 7.22 15.50 5.44
CA ALA A 155 6.96 14.23 4.80
C ALA A 155 5.47 13.89 4.93
N GLU A 156 4.85 13.51 3.81
CA GLU A 156 3.48 13.03 3.76
C GLU A 156 3.49 11.59 3.24
N LEU A 157 2.89 10.69 4.03
CA LEU A 157 2.85 9.26 3.76
C LEU A 157 1.39 8.81 3.80
N ALA A 158 0.93 8.18 2.74
CA ALA A 158 -0.45 7.72 2.64
C ALA A 158 -0.52 6.34 1.99
N GLU A 159 -1.19 5.41 2.67
CA GLU A 159 -1.57 4.15 2.05
C GLU A 159 -2.64 4.41 0.97
N HIS A 160 -2.52 3.70 -0.14
CA HIS A 160 -3.49 3.67 -1.21
C HIS A 160 -3.64 2.23 -1.69
N VAL A 161 -4.88 1.82 -1.90
CA VAL A 161 -5.17 0.51 -2.49
C VAL A 161 -5.74 0.75 -3.87
N SER A 162 -5.10 0.17 -4.88
CA SER A 162 -5.62 0.10 -6.23
C SER A 162 -6.20 -1.29 -6.41
N PHE A 163 -7.52 -1.37 -6.41
CA PHE A 163 -8.25 -2.58 -6.79
C PHE A 163 -8.20 -2.69 -8.31
N GLY A 164 -7.82 -3.86 -8.83
CA GLY A 164 -7.95 -4.12 -10.26
C GLY A 164 -9.44 -4.21 -10.60
N ASP A 165 -9.99 -3.19 -11.24
CA ASP A 165 -11.42 -3.19 -11.58
C ASP A 165 -11.82 -4.39 -12.45
N LEU A 166 -12.98 -4.93 -12.08
CA LEU A 166 -13.76 -6.06 -12.60
C LEU A 166 -14.04 -6.04 -14.12
#